data_AF-G1Q5H2-F1
#
_entry.id   AF-G1Q5H2-F1
#
_cell.length_a   1.000
_cell.length_b   1.000
_cell.length_c   1.000
_cell.angle_alpha   90.00
_cell.angle_beta   90.00
_cell.angle_gamma   90.00
#
_symmetry.space_group_name_H-M   'P 1'
#
loop_
_entity.id
_entity.type
_entity.pdbx_description
1 polymer ?
#
loop_
_entity_poly.entity_id
_entity_poly.type
_entity_poly.pdbx_seq_one_letter_code
_entity_poly.pdbx_strand_id
1 'polypeptide(L)'
;MPNPSSTSSPCPLPEEIRNLLADVEAFVTDILKGENLSKKAKEKRESLIKKIKDVKSTFFSDSFTGDAEDGEEYDDPFSGAPDTISLASERYDKDDEAPSDG
;
A
#
# COMPACT_ATOMS: atom_id res chain seq x y z
N MET A 1 7.02 -12.54 27.57
CA MET A 1 7.24 -13.41 26.40
C MET A 1 7.31 -12.50 25.19
N PRO A 2 8.35 -12.55 24.34
CA PRO A 2 8.40 -11.75 23.12
C PRO A 2 7.49 -12.37 22.06
N ASN A 3 6.76 -11.53 21.32
CA ASN A 3 5.80 -11.93 20.30
C ASN A 3 6.54 -12.28 18.99
N PRO A 4 6.46 -13.50 18.44
CA PRO A 4 7.22 -13.91 17.26
C PRO A 4 6.46 -13.70 15.94
N SER A 5 5.78 -12.57 15.78
CA SER A 5 5.04 -12.26 14.55
C SER A 5 5.33 -10.83 14.11
N SER A 6 6.55 -10.63 13.63
CA SER A 6 6.88 -9.49 12.77
C SER A 6 7.78 -10.00 11.65
N THR A 7 7.27 -10.99 10.92
CA THR A 7 7.70 -11.19 9.54
C THR A 7 7.21 -9.97 8.80
N SER A 8 8.07 -8.95 8.64
CA SER A 8 7.74 -7.78 7.85
C SER A 8 7.49 -8.26 6.44
N SER A 9 6.23 -8.36 6.04
CA SER A 9 5.87 -8.58 4.65
C SER A 9 6.61 -7.54 3.82
N PRO A 10 7.25 -7.93 2.71
CA PRO A 10 7.89 -6.96 1.83
C PRO A 10 6.82 -5.94 1.41
N CYS A 11 7.02 -4.67 1.78
CA CYS A 11 6.08 -3.62 1.41
C CYS A 11 6.01 -3.58 -0.13
N PRO A 12 4.82 -3.73 -0.72
CA PRO A 12 4.68 -3.62 -2.15
C PRO A 12 5.16 -2.23 -2.61
N LEU A 13 5.78 -2.16 -3.79
CA LEU A 13 6.22 -0.89 -4.36
C LEU A 13 5.05 0.11 -4.41
N PRO A 14 5.25 1.37 -3.98
CA PRO A 14 4.23 2.41 -4.11
C PRO A 14 3.71 2.52 -5.54
N GLU A 15 2.42 2.83 -5.70
CA GLU A 15 1.76 2.87 -6.99
C GLU A 15 2.43 3.82 -7.97
N GLU A 16 2.82 4.99 -7.49
CA GLU A 16 3.49 6.02 -8.29
C GLU A 16 4.82 5.52 -8.87
N ILE A 17 5.54 4.70 -8.09
CA ILE A 17 6.81 4.10 -8.53
C ILE A 17 6.56 3.01 -9.56
N ARG A 18 5.52 2.19 -9.38
CA ARG A 18 5.14 1.17 -10.37
C ARG A 18 4.74 1.82 -11.71
N ASN A 19 3.95 2.90 -11.65
CA ASN A 19 3.52 3.65 -12.83
C ASN A 19 4.72 4.27 -13.55
N LEU A 20 5.61 4.94 -12.81
CA LEU A 20 6.86 5.47 -13.38
C LEU A 20 7.70 4.37 -14.05
N LEU A 21 7.81 3.20 -13.41
CA LEU A 21 8.59 2.09 -13.97
C LEU A 21 7.98 1.59 -15.29
N ALA A 22 6.64 1.55 -15.38
CA ALA A 22 5.93 1.19 -16.59
C ALA A 22 6.14 2.21 -17.71
N ASP A 23 6.05 3.51 -17.40
CA ASP A 23 6.28 4.59 -18.36
C ASP A 23 7.72 4.57 -18.89
N VAL A 24 8.70 4.36 -18.00
CA VAL A 24 10.12 4.25 -18.39
C VAL A 24 10.34 3.00 -19.24
N GLU A 25 9.72 1.86 -18.90
CA GLU A 25 9.81 0.66 -19.72
C GLU A 25 9.29 0.93 -21.14
N ALA A 26 8.08 1.45 -21.27
CA ALA A 26 7.46 1.77 -22.57
C ALA A 26 8.30 2.78 -23.37
N PHE A 27 8.83 3.82 -22.72
CA PHE A 27 9.72 4.78 -23.36
C PHE A 27 10.97 4.10 -23.95
N VAL A 28 11.59 3.21 -23.18
CA VAL A 28 12.83 2.55 -23.61
C VAL A 28 12.56 1.45 -24.64
N THR A 29 11.48 0.67 -24.49
CA THR A 29 11.18 -0.47 -25.39
C THR A 29 10.50 -0.06 -26.67
N ASP A 30 9.64 0.95 -26.64
CA ASP A 30 8.77 1.29 -27.76
C ASP A 30 9.22 2.58 -28.43
N ILE A 31 9.34 3.66 -27.65
CA ILE A 31 9.71 4.98 -28.20
C ILE A 31 11.15 4.95 -28.73
N LEU A 32 12.11 4.48 -27.94
CA LEU A 32 13.53 4.45 -28.34
C LEU A 32 13.90 3.35 -29.35
N LYS A 33 12.98 2.47 -29.76
CA LYS A 33 13.27 1.31 -30.64
C LYS A 33 13.65 1.70 -32.06
N GLY A 34 12.98 2.72 -32.60
CA GLY A 34 13.16 3.21 -33.97
C GLY A 34 14.02 4.46 -34.08
N GLU A 35 14.42 5.04 -32.95
CA GLU A 35 15.12 6.32 -32.91
C GLU A 35 16.56 6.24 -33.39
N ASN A 36 17.07 7.37 -33.92
CA ASN A 36 18.46 7.48 -34.36
C ASN A 36 19.40 7.68 -33.16
N LEU A 37 19.65 6.59 -32.44
CA LEU A 37 20.54 6.56 -31.29
C LEU A 37 21.98 6.21 -31.71
N SER A 38 22.95 6.83 -31.04
CA SER A 38 24.35 6.41 -31.14
C SER A 38 24.53 4.96 -30.69
N LYS A 39 25.59 4.29 -31.15
CA LYS A 39 25.91 2.90 -30.74
C LYS A 39 25.91 2.73 -29.22
N LYS A 40 26.55 3.65 -28.50
CA LYS A 40 26.61 3.66 -27.03
C LYS A 40 25.23 3.83 -26.39
N ALA A 41 24.34 4.62 -26.97
CA ALA A 41 22.99 4.81 -26.46
C ALA A 41 22.12 3.55 -26.67
N LYS A 42 22.29 2.83 -27.80
CA LYS A 42 21.64 1.53 -28.03
C LYS A 42 22.10 0.49 -27.00
N GLU A 43 23.40 0.41 -26.70
CA GLU A 43 23.90 -0.49 -25.65
C GLU A 43 23.33 -0.16 -24.27
N LYS A 44 23.23 1.12 -23.92
CA LYS A 44 22.61 1.57 -22.66
C LYS A 44 21.11 1.26 -22.61
N ARG A 45 20.40 1.41 -23.72
CA ARG A 45 18.98 1.06 -23.85
C ARG A 45 18.76 -0.41 -23.49
N GLU A 46 19.51 -1.32 -24.12
CA GLU A 46 19.40 -2.75 -23.83
C GLU A 46 19.77 -3.08 -22.37
N SER A 47 20.80 -2.43 -21.83
CA SER A 47 21.18 -2.59 -20.42
C SER A 47 20.08 -2.13 -19.46
N LEU A 48 19.41 -1.01 -19.77
CA LEU A 48 18.33 -0.46 -18.95
C LEU A 48 17.08 -1.35 -18.99
N ILE A 49 16.71 -1.89 -20.17
CA ILE A 49 15.62 -2.87 -20.31
C ILE A 49 15.85 -4.07 -19.39
N LYS A 50 17.08 -4.61 -19.38
CA LYS A 50 17.43 -5.75 -18.52
C LYS A 50 17.28 -5.42 -17.03
N LYS A 51 17.74 -4.23 -16.60
CA LYS A 51 17.64 -3.78 -15.21
C LYS A 51 16.20 -3.57 -14.77
N ILE A 52 15.36 -2.98 -15.62
CA ILE A 52 13.93 -2.79 -15.31
C ILE A 52 13.25 -4.14 -15.09
N LYS A 53 13.52 -5.12 -15.96
CA LYS A 53 12.99 -6.49 -15.81
C LYS A 53 13.45 -7.15 -14.51
N ASP A 54 14.72 -7.03 -14.16
CA ASP A 54 15.30 -7.59 -12.93
C ASP A 54 14.68 -6.99 -11.66
N VAL A 55 14.50 -5.66 -11.65
CA VAL A 55 13.78 -4.96 -10.59
C VAL A 55 12.34 -5.46 -10.50
N LYS A 56 11.62 -5.54 -11.63
CA LYS A 56 10.24 -6.07 -11.63
C LYS A 56 10.19 -7.50 -11.10
N SER A 57 11.08 -8.39 -11.51
CA SER A 57 11.13 -9.75 -10.96
C SER A 57 11.35 -9.75 -9.45
N THR A 58 12.22 -8.89 -8.93
CA THR A 58 12.50 -8.83 -7.49
C THR A 58 11.28 -8.37 -6.67
N PHE A 59 10.49 -7.43 -7.19
CA PHE A 59 9.34 -6.87 -6.47
C PHE A 59 8.00 -7.55 -6.76
N PHE A 60 7.85 -8.18 -7.93
CA PHE A 60 6.61 -8.85 -8.33
C PHE A 60 6.67 -10.37 -8.17
N SER A 61 7.85 -11.01 -8.12
CA SER A 61 7.94 -12.45 -7.84
C SER A 61 7.80 -12.79 -6.36
N ASP A 62 7.99 -11.82 -5.45
CA ASP A 62 7.91 -12.07 -3.99
C ASP A 62 6.50 -11.79 -3.40
N SER A 63 5.51 -11.48 -4.24
CA SER A 63 4.13 -11.16 -3.80
C SER A 63 3.05 -12.10 -4.34
N PHE A 64 3.41 -13.21 -5.01
CA PHE A 64 2.41 -14.08 -5.67
C PHE A 64 2.56 -15.59 -5.40
N THR A 65 3.18 -15.96 -4.28
CA THR A 65 3.13 -17.34 -3.77
C THR A 65 2.96 -17.32 -2.26
N GLY A 66 1.74 -17.08 -1.81
CA GLY A 66 1.38 -17.15 -0.40
C GLY A 66 0.05 -16.47 -0.11
N ASP A 67 -1.03 -17.21 -0.31
CA ASP A 67 -2.34 -17.01 0.34
C ASP A 67 -3.28 -15.95 -0.27
N ALA A 68 -3.84 -16.33 -1.42
CA ALA A 68 -5.15 -15.88 -1.84
C ALA A 68 -6.09 -17.09 -1.81
N GLU A 69 -6.44 -17.61 -0.63
CA GLU A 69 -7.69 -18.33 -0.38
C GLU A 69 -8.10 -18.17 1.10
N ASP A 70 -9.29 -17.61 1.30
CA ASP A 70 -10.16 -17.65 2.49
C ASP A 70 -10.34 -16.33 3.27
N GLY A 71 -11.60 -15.89 3.35
CA GLY A 71 -12.02 -14.76 4.17
C GLY A 71 -12.87 -13.68 3.49
N GLU A 72 -13.78 -14.05 2.59
CA GLU A 72 -14.91 -13.20 2.22
C GLU A 72 -15.85 -13.03 3.45
N GLU A 73 -15.55 -12.11 4.36
CA GLU A 73 -16.53 -11.61 5.34
C GLU A 73 -16.23 -10.13 5.62
N TYR A 74 -16.60 -9.28 4.67
CA TYR A 74 -16.88 -7.89 5.01
C TYR A 74 -18.15 -7.89 5.87
N ASP A 75 -17.97 -7.88 7.18
CA ASP A 75 -19.03 -7.58 8.14
C ASP A 75 -19.56 -6.17 7.81
N ASP A 76 -20.73 -6.13 7.19
CA ASP A 76 -21.46 -4.91 6.87
C ASP A 76 -21.90 -4.23 8.18
N PRO A 77 -21.35 -3.05 8.54
CA PRO A 77 -21.73 -2.35 9.77
C PRO A 77 -23.20 -1.88 9.76
N PHE A 78 -23.91 -2.01 8.64
CA PHE A 78 -25.31 -1.65 8.49
C PHE A 78 -26.29 -2.81 8.76
N SER A 79 -25.80 -4.01 9.08
CA SER A 79 -26.65 -5.14 9.50
C SER A 79 -27.05 -5.09 10.99
N GLY A 80 -26.61 -4.06 11.73
CA GLY A 80 -27.01 -3.79 13.10
C GLY A 80 -28.51 -3.47 13.20
N ALA A 81 -29.24 -4.36 13.87
CA ALA A 81 -30.67 -4.31 14.10
C ALA A 81 -31.21 -2.88 14.34
N PRO A 82 -32.28 -2.45 13.65
CA PRO A 82 -33.05 -1.32 14.11
C PRO A 82 -33.82 -1.84 15.33
N ASP A 83 -33.49 -1.37 16.53
CA ASP A 83 -34.53 -0.82 17.41
C ASP A 83 -34.04 -0.53 18.84
N THR A 84 -34.40 0.70 19.23
CA THR A 84 -34.82 1.14 20.57
C THR A 84 -33.76 1.68 21.54
N ILE A 85 -34.15 2.82 22.13
CA ILE A 85 -33.62 3.61 23.26
C ILE A 85 -32.45 4.55 22.91
N SER A 86 -32.64 5.82 22.52
CA SER A 86 -33.34 6.95 23.15
C SER A 86 -33.01 7.19 24.62
N LEU A 87 -32.64 8.45 24.90
CA LEU A 87 -32.45 9.16 26.18
C LEU A 87 -31.11 8.86 26.89
N ALA A 88 -30.22 9.79 27.19
CA ALA A 88 -30.41 11.20 27.49
C ALA A 88 -29.14 12.02 27.19
N SER A 89 -29.30 13.14 26.50
CA SER A 89 -28.43 14.30 26.71
C SER A 89 -28.93 15.00 27.96
N GLU A 90 -28.05 15.26 28.92
CA GLU A 90 -28.19 16.43 29.78
C GLU A 90 -26.77 16.99 29.96
N ARG A 91 -26.53 18.12 29.31
CA ARG A 91 -25.33 18.92 29.53
C ARG A 91 -25.64 19.86 30.69
N TYR A 92 -24.95 19.72 31.82
CA TYR A 92 -24.66 20.86 32.67
C TYR A 92 -23.24 20.77 33.21
N ASP A 93 -22.40 21.60 32.59
CA ASP A 93 -21.19 22.21 33.13
C ASP A 93 -21.60 23.20 34.25
N LYS A 94 -21.10 22.97 35.47
CA LYS A 94 -20.86 24.03 36.46
C LYS A 94 -20.03 23.52 37.64
N ASP A 95 -18.76 23.90 37.60
CA ASP A 95 -18.00 24.59 38.66
C ASP A 95 -18.33 24.33 40.15
N ASP A 96 -17.24 23.97 40.84
CA ASP A 96 -16.69 24.67 42.02
C ASP A 96 -16.87 24.07 43.43
N GLU A 97 -15.73 24.13 44.13
CA GLU A 97 -15.47 24.12 45.57
C GLU A 97 -15.61 22.81 46.38
N ALA A 98 -14.45 22.22 46.71
CA ALA A 98 -14.29 21.47 47.96
C ALA A 98 -13.00 21.92 48.66
N PRO A 99 -13.08 22.62 49.81
CA PRO A 99 -11.90 22.89 50.62
C PRO A 99 -11.46 21.61 51.33
N SER A 100 -10.15 21.37 51.29
CA SER A 100 -9.44 20.41 52.11
C SER A 100 -9.61 20.74 53.59
N ASP A 101 -10.08 19.79 54.40
CA ASP A 101 -9.99 19.85 55.86
C ASP A 101 -9.63 18.46 56.41
N GLY A 102 -8.66 18.43 57.34
CA GLY A 102 -8.12 17.23 57.99
C GLY A 102 -6.60 17.16 58.03
#